data_AF-A0AAV8UY94-F1
#
_entry.id   AF-A0AAV8UY94-F1
#
_cell.length_a   1.000
_cell.length_b   1.000
_cell.length_c   1.000
_cell.angle_alpha   90.00
_cell.angle_beta   90.00
_cell.angle_gamma   90.00
#
_symmetry.space_group_name_H-M   'P 1'
#
loop_
_entity.id
_entity.type
_entity.pdbx_description
1 polymer ?
#
loop_
_entity_poly.entity_id
_entity_poly.type
_entity_poly.pdbx_seq_one_letter_code
_entity_poly.pdbx_strand_id
1 'polypeptide(L)'
;MSRDERSYDGRADDNGRAVSRVKRSYAWNFFRQGEKRGLFWEAFCNACEKEGIEGTPVTGRPETMINHLKNCPHVSEETKQTLTPNSLRLYKRKPEDLAREMRGEGMDAGGDMTAPFKKQIYSKSMEEMEHEREMLRMKQEHEIRMQREKAEAELRMEEARKEWVISLVESLNKRDRE
;
A
#
# COMPACT_ATOMS: atom_id res chain seq x y z
N MET A 1 -19.70 -8.78 12.62
CA MET A 1 -18.49 -8.99 13.43
C MET A 1 -17.50 -7.91 13.02
N SER A 2 -17.38 -6.90 13.88
CA SER A 2 -16.91 -5.57 13.53
C SER A 2 -15.41 -5.42 13.69
N ARG A 3 -14.82 -4.74 12.72
CA ARG A 3 -13.41 -4.38 12.57
C ARG A 3 -13.12 -3.24 13.56
N ASP A 4 -12.48 -3.55 14.69
CA ASP A 4 -12.05 -2.53 15.65
C ASP A 4 -10.87 -1.72 15.08
N GLU A 5 -11.22 -0.61 14.43
CA GLU A 5 -10.36 0.57 14.29
C GLU A 5 -10.08 1.15 15.67
N ARG A 6 -9.06 0.64 16.36
CA ARG A 6 -8.50 1.36 17.51
C ARG A 6 -7.78 2.61 17.02
N SER A 7 -8.56 3.69 17.02
CA SER A 7 -8.16 5.07 17.31
C SER A 7 -6.80 5.13 18.03
N TYR A 8 -5.81 5.77 17.39
CA TYR A 8 -4.64 6.27 18.08
C TYR A 8 -4.74 7.79 18.04
N ASP A 9 -5.32 8.34 19.11
CA ASP A 9 -5.53 9.76 19.31
C ASP A 9 -4.22 10.53 19.15
N GLY A 10 -4.20 11.44 18.18
CA GLY A 10 -3.15 12.42 18.00
C GLY A 10 -3.18 13.43 19.15
N ARG A 11 -2.39 13.20 20.20
CA ARG A 11 -2.05 14.25 21.15
C ARG A 11 -1.12 15.27 20.47
N ALA A 12 -1.63 16.49 20.30
CA ALA A 12 -0.80 17.67 20.04
C ALA A 12 0.11 17.94 21.26
N ASP A 13 1.29 18.51 21.03
CA ASP A 13 2.10 19.00 22.14
C ASP A 13 1.49 20.28 22.74
N ASP A 14 1.91 20.64 23.95
CA ASP A 14 1.41 21.80 24.69
C ASP A 14 1.65 23.15 23.98
N ASN A 15 2.32 23.15 22.82
CA ASN A 15 2.57 24.31 21.97
C ASN A 15 1.69 24.35 20.71
N GLY A 16 0.69 23.48 20.59
CA GLY A 16 -0.25 23.48 19.46
C GLY A 16 0.40 23.17 18.11
N ARG A 17 1.62 22.63 18.08
CA ARG A 17 2.20 22.10 16.85
C ARG A 17 1.63 20.71 16.62
N ALA A 18 1.05 20.50 15.45
CA ALA A 18 0.78 19.16 14.96
C ALA A 18 2.13 18.40 15.01
N VAL A 19 2.24 17.44 15.94
CA VAL A 19 3.40 16.55 16.01
C VAL A 19 3.46 15.87 14.65
N SER A 20 4.37 16.35 13.79
CA SER A 20 4.63 15.77 12.48
C SER A 20 4.69 14.27 12.70
N ARG A 21 3.75 13.52 12.10
CA ARG A 21 3.70 12.06 12.18
C ARG A 21 5.10 11.58 11.85
N VAL A 22 5.88 11.23 12.87
CA VAL A 22 7.23 10.70 12.68
C VAL A 22 7.00 9.44 11.87
N LYS A 23 7.30 9.52 10.57
CA LYS A 23 7.06 8.43 9.63
C LYS A 23 7.84 7.25 10.19
N ARG A 24 7.12 6.27 10.76
CA ARG A 24 7.74 5.02 11.23
C ARG A 24 8.53 4.45 10.07
N SER A 25 9.74 3.96 10.35
CA SER A 25 10.59 3.37 9.31
C SER A 25 9.83 2.28 8.57
N TYR A 26 9.98 2.20 7.24
CA TYR A 26 9.33 1.21 6.37
C TYR A 26 9.44 -0.23 6.88
N ALA A 27 10.55 -0.55 7.57
CA ALA A 27 10.74 -1.84 8.24
C ALA A 27 9.56 -2.22 9.14
N TRP A 28 8.91 -1.27 9.84
CA TRP A 28 7.75 -1.52 10.70
C TRP A 28 6.54 -2.11 9.98
N ASN A 29 6.47 -2.04 8.64
CA ASN A 29 5.39 -2.70 7.90
C ASN A 29 5.49 -4.24 7.97
N PHE A 30 6.67 -4.78 8.26
CA PHE A 30 6.93 -6.22 8.33
C PHE A 30 7.04 -6.74 9.76
N PHE A 31 6.86 -5.87 10.76
CA PHE A 31 6.95 -6.24 12.15
C PHE A 31 5.73 -5.77 12.94
N ARG A 32 5.30 -6.60 13.88
CA ARG A 32 4.39 -6.22 14.95
C ARG A 32 5.17 -5.54 16.06
N GLN A 33 4.69 -4.39 16.51
CA GLN A 33 5.27 -3.67 17.64
C GLN A 33 4.90 -4.36 18.95
N GLY A 34 5.90 -4.67 19.75
CA GLY A 34 5.79 -5.27 21.07
C GLY A 34 5.82 -4.25 22.21
N GLU A 35 6.26 -4.71 23.38
CA GLU A 35 6.39 -3.87 24.56
C GLU A 35 7.57 -2.89 24.43
N LYS A 36 7.49 -1.77 25.14
CA LYS A 36 8.62 -0.83 25.23
C LYS A 36 9.59 -1.32 26.29
N ARG A 37 10.79 -1.73 25.88
CA ARG A 37 11.89 -2.11 26.79
C ARG A 37 12.93 -0.99 26.84
N GLY A 38 12.83 -0.16 27.88
CA GLY A 38 13.72 0.98 28.09
C GLY A 38 13.59 2.04 26.98
N LEU A 39 14.65 2.24 26.20
CA LEU A 39 14.72 3.23 25.12
C LEU A 39 14.20 2.72 23.76
N PHE A 40 13.89 1.42 23.64
CA PHE A 40 13.51 0.81 22.37
C PHE A 40 12.18 0.06 22.50
N TRP A 41 11.52 -0.11 21.37
CA TRP A 41 10.35 -0.98 21.25
C TRP A 41 10.79 -2.36 20.83
N GLU A 42 10.14 -3.40 21.32
CA GLU A 42 10.27 -4.73 20.74
C GLU A 42 9.60 -4.77 19.37
N ALA A 43 10.18 -5.55 18.46
CA ALA A 43 9.64 -5.79 17.13
C ALA A 43 9.63 -7.30 16.86
N PHE A 44 8.45 -7.82 16.48
CA PHE A 44 8.25 -9.22 16.15
C PHE A 44 8.00 -9.36 14.65
N CYS A 45 8.70 -10.26 13.98
CA CYS A 45 8.56 -10.42 12.53
C CYS A 45 7.23 -11.11 12.20
N ASN A 46 6.40 -10.44 11.38
CA ASN A 46 5.09 -10.97 10.99
C ASN A 46 5.19 -12.30 10.21
N ALA A 47 6.29 -12.52 9.49
CA ALA A 47 6.51 -13.77 8.75
C ALA A 47 6.84 -14.94 9.68
N CYS A 48 7.70 -14.72 10.68
CA CYS A 48 8.03 -15.75 11.68
C CYS A 48 6.80 -16.12 12.53
N GLU A 49 6.01 -15.13 12.94
CA GLU A 49 4.80 -15.36 13.74
C GLU A 49 3.76 -16.20 12.99
N LYS A 50 3.60 -16.00 11.67
CA LYS A 50 2.67 -16.79 10.84
C LYS A 50 3.04 -18.27 10.75
N GLU A 51 4.33 -18.57 10.83
CA GLU A 51 4.86 -19.93 10.78
C GLU A 51 4.85 -20.61 12.17
N GLY A 52 4.26 -19.97 13.18
CA GLY A 52 4.16 -20.51 14.53
C GLY A 52 5.50 -20.53 15.28
N ILE A 53 6.51 -19.83 14.76
CA ILE A 53 7.78 -19.63 15.44
C ILE A 53 7.57 -18.45 16.37
N GLU A 54 7.56 -18.69 17.69
CA GLU A 54 7.72 -17.64 18.68
C GLU A 54 9.07 -16.97 18.44
N GLY A 55 9.07 -15.93 17.62
CA GLY A 55 10.28 -15.23 17.23
C GLY A 55 10.85 -14.49 18.43
N THR A 56 12.14 -14.65 18.69
CA THR A 56 12.87 -13.78 19.61
C THR A 56 12.65 -12.33 19.19
N PRO A 57 12.17 -11.44 20.07
CA PRO A 57 11.94 -10.05 19.71
C PRO A 57 13.25 -9.42 19.27
N VAL A 58 13.23 -8.74 18.12
CA VAL A 58 14.36 -7.90 17.72
C VAL A 58 14.14 -6.50 18.26
N THR A 59 15.24 -5.78 18.51
CA THR A 59 15.17 -4.38 18.87
C THR A 59 14.49 -3.61 17.73
N GLY A 60 13.56 -2.71 18.05
CA GLY A 60 12.83 -1.85 17.12
C GLY A 60 13.69 -0.73 16.51
N ARG A 61 15.01 -0.96 16.37
CA ARG A 61 15.89 -0.10 15.60
C ARG A 61 15.81 -0.53 14.12
N PRO A 62 15.75 0.40 13.17
CA PRO A 62 15.66 0.05 11.75
C PRO A 62 16.78 -0.88 11.27
N GLU A 63 18.03 -0.71 11.75
CA GLU A 63 19.16 -1.56 11.33
C GLU A 63 18.95 -3.03 11.73
N THR A 64 18.51 -3.28 12.97
CA THR A 64 18.29 -4.63 13.50
C THR A 64 17.09 -5.29 12.83
N MET A 65 16.02 -4.54 12.59
CA MET A 65 14.85 -5.02 11.87
C MET A 65 15.19 -5.41 10.42
N ILE A 66 15.95 -4.58 9.71
CA ILE A 66 16.33 -4.86 8.32
C ILE A 66 17.30 -6.04 8.25
N ASN A 67 18.26 -6.11 9.17
CA ASN A 67 19.17 -7.26 9.22
C ASN A 67 18.41 -8.56 9.48
N HIS A 68 17.37 -8.53 10.34
CA HIS A 68 16.49 -9.67 10.52
C HIS A 68 15.76 -10.05 9.24
N LEU A 69 15.10 -9.11 8.55
CA LEU A 69 14.35 -9.42 7.33
C LEU A 69 15.22 -10.00 6.21
N LYS A 70 16.47 -9.55 6.07
CA LYS A 70 17.42 -10.09 5.08
C LYS A 70 17.77 -11.55 5.33
N ASN A 71 17.93 -11.92 6.60
CA ASN A 71 18.34 -13.27 7.00
C ASN A 71 17.17 -14.17 7.38
N CYS A 72 15.94 -13.65 7.41
CA CYS A 72 14.76 -14.41 7.80
C CYS A 72 14.39 -15.42 6.69
N PRO A 73 14.33 -16.73 6.98
CA PRO A 73 13.97 -17.74 5.98
C PRO A 73 12.49 -17.69 5.58
N HIS A 74 11.63 -17.11 6.42
CA HIS A 74 10.18 -17.06 6.20
C HIS A 74 9.71 -15.81 5.43
N VAL A 75 10.61 -14.84 5.22
CA VAL A 75 10.30 -13.64 4.42
C VAL A 75 10.52 -13.96 2.95
N SER A 76 9.56 -13.60 2.10
CA SER A 76 9.67 -13.81 0.65
C SER A 76 10.89 -13.10 0.06
N GLU A 77 11.52 -13.71 -0.94
CA GLU A 77 12.67 -13.12 -1.64
C GLU A 77 12.33 -11.77 -2.28
N GLU A 78 11.08 -11.58 -2.74
CA GLU A 78 10.57 -10.29 -3.22
C GLU A 78 10.68 -9.20 -2.15
N THR A 79 10.29 -9.52 -0.91
CA THR A 79 10.40 -8.60 0.23
C THR A 79 11.86 -8.30 0.53
N LYS A 80 12.76 -9.29 0.47
CA LYS A 80 14.20 -9.09 0.67
C LYS A 80 14.83 -8.19 -0.40
N GLN A 81 14.40 -8.31 -1.65
CA GLN A 81 14.88 -7.49 -2.76
C GLN A 81 14.44 -6.02 -2.63
N THR A 82 13.26 -5.75 -2.06
CA THR A 82 12.80 -4.36 -1.80
C THR A 82 13.55 -3.68 -0.63
N LEU A 83 14.26 -4.44 0.21
CA LEU A 83 15.07 -3.96 1.32
C LEU A 83 16.49 -3.55 0.86
N THR A 84 16.57 -2.67 -0.13
CA THR A 84 17.85 -2.07 -0.54
C THR A 84 18.25 -0.90 0.36
N PRO A 85 19.54 -0.54 0.46
CA PRO A 85 19.98 0.68 1.13
C PRO A 85 19.31 1.98 0.61
N ASN A 86 18.71 1.95 -0.60
CA ASN A 86 17.94 3.07 -1.13
C ASN A 86 16.54 3.19 -0.50
N SER A 87 15.90 2.09 -0.07
CA SER A 87 14.65 2.15 0.70
C SER A 87 14.86 2.67 2.13
N LEU A 88 16.12 2.73 2.60
CA LEU A 88 16.53 3.43 3.81
C LEU A 88 16.80 4.94 3.61
N ARG A 89 17.20 5.37 2.42
CA ARG A 89 17.50 6.79 2.11
C ARG A 89 16.28 7.62 1.72
N LEU A 90 15.18 6.98 1.32
CA LEU A 90 13.98 7.65 0.79
C LEU A 90 13.19 8.52 1.78
N TYR A 91 13.60 8.59 3.06
CA TYR A 91 12.86 9.39 4.06
C TYR A 91 13.69 10.45 4.81
N LYS A 92 14.95 10.70 4.42
CA LYS A 92 15.68 11.90 4.85
C LYS A 92 15.87 12.96 3.78
N ARG A 93 15.56 12.67 2.52
CA ARG A 93 15.67 13.65 1.44
C ARG A 93 14.36 14.40 1.25
N LYS A 94 14.44 15.73 1.19
CA LYS A 94 13.30 16.56 0.81
C LYS A 94 12.88 16.16 -0.61
N PRO A 95 11.60 16.28 -0.99
CA PRO A 95 11.15 16.03 -2.36
C PRO A 95 11.99 16.79 -3.42
N GLU A 96 12.48 17.98 -3.04
CA GLU A 96 13.39 18.83 -3.81
C GLU A 96 14.73 18.13 -4.18
N ASP A 97 15.29 17.37 -3.25
CA ASP A 97 16.57 16.66 -3.45
C ASP A 97 16.40 15.46 -4.39
N LEU A 98 15.24 14.78 -4.30
CA LEU A 98 14.89 13.67 -5.19
C LEU A 98 14.70 14.19 -6.62
N ALA A 99 14.04 15.34 -6.77
CA ALA A 99 13.83 15.98 -8.07
C ALA A 99 15.13 16.51 -8.69
N ARG A 100 16.07 17.01 -7.89
CA ARG A 100 17.38 17.49 -8.34
C ARG A 100 18.30 16.36 -8.82
N GLU A 101 18.27 15.23 -8.11
CA GLU A 101 19.05 14.04 -8.50
C GLU A 101 18.46 13.35 -9.75
N MET A 102 17.12 13.33 -9.89
CA MET A 102 16.44 12.90 -11.12
C MET A 102 16.75 13.83 -12.32
N ARG A 103 17.10 15.09 -12.05
CA ARG A 103 17.54 16.07 -13.08
C ARG A 103 19.04 16.00 -13.40
N GLY A 104 19.82 15.16 -12.71
CA GLY A 104 21.26 15.03 -12.96
C GLY A 104 22.10 16.24 -12.54
N GLU A 105 21.54 17.15 -11.73
CA GLU A 105 22.23 18.37 -11.30
C GLU A 105 23.00 18.10 -10.01
N GLY A 106 24.30 17.77 -10.14
CA GLY A 106 25.23 17.65 -9.01
C GLY A 106 26.27 16.53 -9.05
N MET A 107 26.57 15.95 -10.23
CA MET A 107 27.75 15.09 -10.37
C MET A 107 29.01 15.93 -10.56
N ASP A 108 29.52 16.47 -9.46
CA ASP A 108 30.93 16.86 -9.39
C ASP A 108 31.79 15.62 -9.16
N ALA A 109 32.84 15.55 -9.97
CA ALA A 109 33.77 14.44 -10.16
C ALA A 109 34.32 13.81 -8.86
N GLY A 110 34.41 12.47 -8.84
CA GLY A 110 35.16 11.76 -7.80
C GLY A 110 35.00 10.23 -7.83
N GLY A 111 35.76 9.59 -8.72
CA GLY A 111 36.21 8.19 -8.76
C GLY A 111 35.44 7.09 -8.01
N ASP A 112 34.90 6.13 -8.76
CA ASP A 112 35.35 4.73 -8.66
C ASP A 112 34.92 3.92 -9.90
N MET A 113 35.87 3.21 -10.51
CA MET A 113 35.70 2.46 -11.76
C MET A 113 35.14 1.06 -11.51
N THR A 114 33.87 0.95 -11.12
CA THR A 114 33.18 -0.36 -11.14
C THR A 114 31.73 -0.23 -11.61
N ALA A 115 31.53 -0.05 -12.92
CA ALA A 115 30.22 -0.32 -13.53
C ALA A 115 30.29 -0.56 -15.05
N PRO A 116 30.44 -1.82 -15.52
CA PRO A 116 29.93 -2.19 -16.83
C PRO A 116 28.50 -2.77 -16.79
N PHE A 117 27.96 -3.15 -15.62
CA PHE A 117 26.72 -3.95 -15.58
C PHE A 117 25.42 -3.23 -15.18
N LYS A 118 25.43 -1.91 -14.91
CA LYS A 118 24.24 -1.17 -14.46
C LYS A 118 23.48 -0.39 -15.54
N LYS A 119 23.88 -0.47 -16.82
CA LYS A 119 23.25 0.31 -17.90
C LYS A 119 22.12 -0.39 -18.66
N GLN A 120 21.75 -1.63 -18.32
CA GLN A 120 20.74 -2.37 -19.10
C GLN A 120 19.34 -2.46 -18.48
N ILE A 121 19.10 -1.91 -17.28
CA ILE A 121 17.81 -2.14 -16.59
C ILE A 121 16.80 -0.98 -16.76
N TYR A 122 17.23 0.21 -17.19
CA TYR A 122 16.29 1.33 -17.36
C TYR A 122 16.60 2.15 -18.61
N SER A 123 16.20 1.61 -19.76
CA SER A 123 15.88 2.43 -20.93
C SER A 123 14.54 1.98 -21.50
N LYS A 124 13.48 2.05 -20.69
CA LYS A 124 12.14 2.09 -21.28
C LYS A 124 12.03 3.44 -22.01
N SER A 125 11.68 3.40 -23.29
CA SER A 125 11.46 4.63 -24.05
C SER A 125 10.34 5.44 -23.40
N MET A 126 10.41 6.78 -23.49
CA MET A 126 9.29 7.64 -23.09
C MET A 126 7.98 7.20 -23.75
N GLU A 127 8.06 6.74 -24.99
CA GLU A 127 6.94 6.22 -25.79
C GLU A 127 6.32 4.96 -25.17
N GLU A 128 7.12 4.07 -24.59
CA GLU A 128 6.62 2.85 -23.93
C GLU A 128 5.89 3.17 -22.63
N MET A 129 6.36 4.17 -21.88
CA MET A 129 5.67 4.64 -20.67
C MET A 129 4.36 5.36 -21.00
N GLU A 130 4.31 6.11 -22.10
CA GLU A 130 3.10 6.78 -22.57
C GLU A 130 2.06 5.76 -23.04
N HIS A 131 2.49 4.75 -23.80
CA HIS A 131 1.62 3.67 -24.24
C HIS A 131 1.06 2.86 -23.05
N GLU A 132 1.88 2.56 -22.05
CA GLU A 132 1.43 1.87 -20.83
C GLU A 132 0.39 2.69 -20.05
N ARG A 133 0.56 4.01 -19.96
CA ARG A 133 -0.43 4.92 -19.36
C ARG A 133 -1.74 4.98 -20.16
N GLU A 134 -1.66 4.99 -21.48
CA GLU A 134 -2.84 4.97 -22.34
C GLU A 134 -3.63 3.66 -22.20
N MET A 135 -2.94 2.52 -22.17
CA MET A 135 -3.55 1.21 -21.94
C MET A 135 -4.25 1.12 -20.57
N LEU A 136 -3.64 1.70 -19.52
CA LEU A 136 -4.27 1.76 -18.19
C LEU A 136 -5.52 2.65 -18.18
N ARG A 137 -5.50 3.79 -18.88
CA ARG A 137 -6.68 4.66 -19.03
C ARG A 137 -7.82 3.93 -19.74
N MET A 138 -7.54 3.27 -20.87
CA MET A 138 -8.57 2.50 -21.58
C MET A 138 -9.15 1.36 -20.74
N LYS A 139 -8.33 0.66 -19.97
CA LYS A 139 -8.82 -0.39 -19.04
C LYS A 139 -9.74 0.19 -17.97
N GLN A 140 -9.36 1.32 -17.37
CA GLN A 140 -10.17 1.98 -16.36
C GLN A 140 -11.51 2.49 -16.92
N GLU A 141 -11.49 3.09 -18.12
CA GLU A 141 -12.71 3.53 -18.81
C GLU A 141 -13.64 2.37 -19.14
N HIS A 142 -13.07 1.24 -19.60
CA HIS A 142 -13.83 0.02 -19.87
C HIS A 142 -14.47 -0.54 -18.59
N GLU A 143 -13.74 -0.56 -17.48
CA GLU A 143 -14.25 -1.04 -16.20
C GLU A 143 -15.40 -0.15 -15.69
N ILE A 144 -15.26 1.17 -15.79
CA ILE A 144 -16.32 2.12 -15.43
C ILE A 144 -17.57 1.89 -16.29
N ARG A 145 -17.41 1.68 -17.61
CA ARG A 145 -18.53 1.40 -18.50
C ARG A 145 -19.25 0.11 -18.12
N MET A 146 -18.51 -0.97 -17.88
CA MET A 146 -19.09 -2.26 -17.45
C MET A 146 -19.84 -2.13 -16.12
N GLN A 147 -19.31 -1.36 -15.17
CA GLN A 147 -20.00 -1.11 -13.90
C GLN A 147 -21.31 -0.32 -14.09
N ARG A 148 -21.33 0.66 -14.99
CA ARG A 148 -22.55 1.40 -15.33
C ARG A 148 -23.60 0.51 -15.98
N GLU A 149 -23.21 -0.29 -16.97
CA GLU A 149 -24.13 -1.24 -17.64
C GLU A 149 -24.72 -2.25 -16.65
N LYS A 150 -23.89 -2.75 -15.71
CA LYS A 150 -24.35 -3.64 -14.65
C LYS A 150 -25.35 -2.95 -13.72
N ALA A 151 -25.06 -1.72 -13.28
CA ALA A 151 -25.97 -0.95 -12.43
C ALA A 151 -27.30 -0.65 -13.13
N GLU A 152 -27.28 -0.31 -14.42
CA GLU A 152 -28.49 -0.11 -15.22
C GLU A 152 -29.32 -1.39 -15.36
N ALA A 153 -28.67 -2.54 -15.57
CA ALA A 153 -29.34 -3.83 -15.64
C ALA A 153 -30.01 -4.20 -14.30
N GLU A 154 -29.33 -3.95 -13.17
CA GLU A 154 -29.89 -4.16 -11.83
C GLU A 154 -31.11 -3.27 -11.58
N LEU A 155 -31.05 -1.99 -11.97
CA LEU A 155 -32.20 -1.08 -11.87
C LEU A 155 -33.40 -1.56 -12.68
N ARG A 156 -33.20 -1.99 -13.94
CA ARG A 156 -34.29 -2.53 -14.77
C ARG A 156 -34.93 -3.78 -14.16
N MET A 157 -34.12 -4.67 -13.60
CA MET A 157 -34.62 -5.86 -12.92
C MET A 157 -35.44 -5.52 -11.68
N GLU A 158 -35.03 -4.49 -10.93
CA GLU A 158 -35.75 -4.02 -9.75
C GLU A 158 -37.07 -3.32 -10.12
N GLU A 159 -37.09 -2.53 -11.20
CA GLU A 159 -38.32 -1.95 -11.75
C GLU A 159 -39.31 -3.05 -12.20
N ALA A 160 -38.84 -4.05 -12.95
CA ALA A 160 -39.66 -5.17 -13.36
C ALA A 160 -40.22 -5.96 -12.17
N ARG A 161 -39.45 -6.11 -11.08
CA ARG A 161 -39.93 -6.73 -9.84
C ARG A 161 -41.04 -5.91 -9.19
N LYS A 162 -40.90 -4.59 -9.12
CA LYS A 162 -41.92 -3.70 -8.57
C LYS A 162 -43.22 -3.78 -9.37
N GLU A 163 -43.13 -3.73 -10.70
CA GLU A 163 -44.29 -3.88 -11.58
C GLU A 163 -44.99 -5.23 -11.39
N TRP A 164 -44.20 -6.31 -11.28
CA TRP A 164 -44.74 -7.63 -11.00
C TRP A 164 -45.47 -7.71 -9.65
N VAL A 165 -44.91 -7.11 -8.59
CA VAL A 165 -45.56 -7.06 -7.27
C VAL A 165 -46.87 -6.26 -7.33
N ILE A 166 -46.88 -5.11 -8.01
CA ILE A 166 -48.09 -4.29 -8.17
C ILE A 166 -49.18 -5.12 -8.87
N SER A 167 -48.84 -5.76 -10.00
CA SER A 167 -49.77 -6.61 -10.75
C SER A 167 -50.31 -7.78 -9.92
N LEU A 168 -49.46 -8.40 -9.08
CA LEU A 168 -49.86 -9.47 -8.18
C LEU A 168 -50.86 -8.98 -7.13
N VAL A 169 -50.61 -7.82 -6.51
CA VAL A 169 -51.50 -7.22 -5.51
C VAL A 169 -52.85 -6.85 -6.14
N GLU A 170 -52.87 -6.26 -7.32
CA GLU A 170 -54.10 -5.97 -8.05
C GLU A 170 -54.91 -7.25 -8.36
N SER A 171 -54.22 -8.31 -8.76
CA SER A 171 -54.84 -9.62 -9.04
C SER A 171 -55.39 -10.32 -7.79
N LEU A 172 -54.79 -10.09 -6.62
CA LEU A 172 -55.30 -10.58 -5.33
C LEU A 172 -56.54 -9.78 -4.91
N ASN A 173 -56.45 -8.44 -4.94
CA ASN A 173 -57.57 -7.56 -4.58
C ASN A 173 -58.81 -7.76 -5.47
N LYS A 174 -58.62 -8.13 -6.75
CA LYS A 174 -59.73 -8.45 -7.64
C LYS A 174 -60.45 -9.74 -7.21
N ARG A 175 -59.70 -10.77 -6.81
CA ARG A 175 -60.26 -12.05 -6.33
C ARG A 175 -61.04 -11.90 -5.03
N ASP A 176 -60.63 -11.00 -4.14
CA ASP A 176 -61.34 -10.77 -2.87
C ASP A 176 -62.67 -10.02 -3.03
N ARG A 177 -62.94 -9.45 -4.22
CA ARG A 177 -64.18 -8.69 -4.53
C ARG A 177 -65.23 -9.50 -5.31
N GLU A 178 -64.86 -10.66 -5.84
CA GLU A 178 -65.75 -11.59 -6.56
C GLU A 178 -66.28 -12.66 -5.60
#